data_AF-A0A0W0I2U0-F1
#
_entry.id   AF-A0A0W0I2U0-F1
#
_cell.length_a   1.000
_cell.length_b   1.000
_cell.length_c   1.000
_cell.angle_alpha   90.00
_cell.angle_beta   90.00
_cell.angle_gamma   90.00
#
_symmetry.space_group_name_H-M   'P 1'
#
loop_
_entity.id
_entity.type
_entity.pdbx_description
1 polymer ?
#
loop_
_entity_poly.entity_id
_entity_poly.type
_entity_poly.pdbx_seq_one_letter_code
_entity_poly.pdbx_strand_id
1 'polypeptide(L)'
;MKHLVVMGIFVSVGGLPASAYSMDCKKAATNLDHLICSDHRLISADASMGKAYSLLLKSAPDAAVRNLLVGSQRRWIKARDEAFGDPDTLNNDQTGDAYAKDDQREILLNAIQQRTRQLNQRLPGNPYPHLVQTVVDQRTFASHFSGGPFAGVSVSCEFLPQSGQYSYGCFGTHFYQHNDRVCSVSIDWASGRVSEVRAVANVVDGKPKLAATCRPGENRCSSDDAANTDLPGWSERAERFSGDAVRIYEQLGETALAESDPEMPEEDSQKWLQSCLTDPHYPVNALTE
;
A
#
# COMPACT_ATOMS: atom_id res chain seq x y z
N MET A 1 34.88 71.46 14.96
CA MET A 1 33.95 70.59 14.21
C MET A 1 34.72 69.35 13.79
N LYS A 2 34.43 68.18 14.39
CA LYS A 2 34.85 66.86 13.89
C LYS A 2 33.67 65.94 14.12
N HIS A 3 32.96 65.60 13.05
CA HIS A 3 31.76 64.80 13.08
C HIS A 3 32.12 63.32 13.27
N LEU A 4 31.46 62.69 14.24
CA LEU A 4 31.31 61.24 14.35
C LEU A 4 30.59 60.71 13.11
N VAL A 5 31.10 59.61 12.54
CA VAL A 5 30.31 58.73 11.68
C VAL A 5 30.43 57.32 12.25
N VAL A 6 29.37 56.86 12.89
CA VAL A 6 29.20 55.47 13.32
C VAL A 6 28.53 54.73 12.17
N MET A 7 29.29 53.85 11.52
CA MET A 7 28.81 53.00 10.44
C MET A 7 28.11 51.78 11.07
N GLY A 8 26.78 51.75 11.01
CA GLY A 8 25.98 50.63 11.47
C GLY A 8 26.14 49.41 10.56
N ILE A 9 26.54 48.28 11.13
CA ILE A 9 26.59 46.99 10.44
C ILE A 9 25.16 46.43 10.41
N PHE A 10 24.53 46.45 9.23
CA PHE A 10 23.32 45.69 8.96
C PHE A 10 23.69 44.21 8.81
N VAL A 11 23.37 43.41 9.83
CA VAL A 11 23.37 41.95 9.72
C VAL A 11 22.13 41.54 8.92
N SER A 12 22.32 41.31 7.62
CA SER A 12 21.32 40.70 6.76
C SER A 12 21.10 39.25 7.20
N VAL A 13 19.93 38.97 7.78
CA VAL A 13 19.44 37.62 8.05
C VAL A 13 19.17 36.94 6.70
N GLY A 14 20.12 36.14 6.24
CA GLY A 14 19.94 35.28 5.07
C GLY A 14 18.91 34.19 5.39
N GLY A 15 17.87 34.10 4.57
CA GLY A 15 16.88 33.01 4.64
C GLY A 15 17.57 31.66 4.57
N LEU A 16 17.16 30.74 5.45
CA LEU A 16 17.68 29.37 5.48
C LEU A 16 17.53 28.73 4.09
N PRO A 17 18.58 28.06 3.57
CA PRO A 17 18.43 27.31 2.33
C PRO A 17 17.31 26.30 2.50
N ALA A 18 16.38 26.28 1.54
CA ALA A 18 15.41 25.21 1.41
C ALA A 18 16.18 23.87 1.45
N SER A 19 15.77 22.99 2.36
CA SER A 19 16.37 21.65 2.51
C SER A 19 16.49 21.00 1.15
N ALA A 20 17.59 20.28 0.86
CA ALA A 20 17.72 19.50 -0.38
C ALA A 20 16.61 18.44 -0.56
N TYR A 21 15.77 18.25 0.46
CA TYR A 21 14.62 17.35 0.50
C TYR A 21 13.27 18.02 0.26
N SER A 22 13.19 19.35 0.15
CA SER A 22 11.91 20.07 -0.05
C SER A 22 11.67 20.45 -1.50
N MET A 23 10.40 20.53 -1.90
CA MET A 23 9.96 21.13 -3.16
C MET A 23 10.58 22.52 -3.42
N ASP A 24 11.03 22.76 -4.66
CA ASP A 24 11.48 24.07 -5.11
C ASP A 24 10.28 24.89 -5.58
N CYS A 25 9.76 25.75 -4.71
CA CYS A 25 8.56 26.54 -4.99
C CYS A 25 8.70 27.53 -6.15
N LYS A 26 9.92 27.80 -6.63
CA LYS A 26 10.11 28.58 -7.86
C LYS A 26 9.78 27.78 -9.13
N LYS A 27 9.69 26.46 -9.01
CA LYS A 27 9.37 25.50 -10.08
C LYS A 27 8.00 24.86 -9.90
N ALA A 28 7.19 25.34 -8.95
CA ALA A 28 5.81 24.90 -8.79
C ALA A 28 5.06 25.07 -10.12
N ALA A 29 4.47 24.00 -10.62
CA ALA A 29 3.84 23.96 -11.94
C ALA A 29 2.38 23.48 -11.88
N THR A 30 2.03 22.70 -10.87
CA THR A 30 0.68 22.16 -10.68
C THR A 30 -0.09 22.95 -9.62
N ASN A 31 -1.43 22.86 -9.64
CA ASN A 31 -2.28 23.43 -8.58
C ASN A 31 -1.89 22.89 -7.20
N LEU A 32 -1.53 21.61 -7.13
CA LEU A 32 -1.03 20.98 -5.91
C LEU A 32 0.32 21.56 -5.47
N ASP A 33 1.26 21.79 -6.38
CA ASP A 33 2.53 22.44 -6.04
C ASP A 33 2.32 23.85 -5.49
N HIS A 34 1.43 24.63 -6.12
CA HIS A 34 1.07 25.95 -5.65
C HIS A 34 0.39 25.91 -4.28
N LEU A 35 -0.47 24.91 -4.02
CA LEU A 35 -1.08 24.71 -2.72
C LEU A 35 0.00 24.44 -1.64
N ILE A 36 0.92 23.51 -1.91
CA ILE A 36 2.05 23.20 -1.02
C ILE A 36 2.89 24.46 -0.76
N CYS A 37 3.23 25.20 -1.80
CA CYS A 37 4.06 26.39 -1.70
C CYS A 37 3.37 27.60 -1.07
N SER A 38 2.03 27.58 -0.97
CA SER A 38 1.26 28.63 -0.30
C SER A 38 1.23 28.51 1.23
N ASP A 39 1.67 27.37 1.79
CA ASP A 39 1.65 27.10 3.22
C ASP A 39 3.01 26.56 3.71
N HIS A 40 3.65 27.31 4.61
CA HIS A 40 4.93 26.91 5.19
C HIS A 40 4.88 25.56 5.93
N ARG A 41 3.72 25.18 6.49
CA ARG A 41 3.53 23.87 7.14
C ARG A 41 3.63 22.73 6.13
N LEU A 42 3.05 22.90 4.94
CA LEU A 42 3.12 21.92 3.85
C LEU A 42 4.54 21.78 3.32
N ILE A 43 5.26 22.90 3.11
CA ILE A 43 6.68 22.87 2.72
C ILE A 43 7.52 22.10 3.74
N SER A 44 7.33 22.38 5.03
CA SER A 44 8.06 21.69 6.11
C SER A 44 7.71 20.19 6.18
N ALA A 45 6.45 19.83 5.94
CA ALA A 45 6.01 18.44 5.93
C ALA A 45 6.60 17.67 4.74
N ASP A 46 6.61 18.27 3.55
CA ASP A 46 7.22 17.69 2.34
C ASP A 46 8.73 17.45 2.55
N ALA A 47 9.45 18.43 3.10
CA ALA A 47 10.86 18.30 3.45
C ALA A 47 11.13 17.14 4.43
N SER A 48 10.23 16.98 5.41
CA SER A 48 10.32 15.91 6.42
C SER A 48 10.06 14.53 5.81
N MET A 49 9.08 14.43 4.92
CA MET A 49 8.81 13.21 4.15
C MET A 49 9.99 12.83 3.26
N GLY A 50 10.58 13.79 2.53
CA GLY A 50 11.75 13.56 1.68
C GLY A 50 12.98 13.08 2.48
N LYS A 51 13.19 13.62 3.68
CA LYS A 51 14.22 13.13 4.61
C LYS A 51 13.93 11.71 5.09
N ALA A 52 12.69 11.41 5.49
CA ALA A 52 12.27 10.08 5.93
C ALA A 52 12.48 9.03 4.82
N TYR A 53 12.03 9.35 3.61
CA TYR A 53 12.23 8.50 2.43
C TYR A 53 13.72 8.25 2.15
N SER A 54 14.55 9.29 2.22
CA SER A 54 16.00 9.16 2.00
C SER A 54 16.68 8.28 3.06
N LEU A 55 16.21 8.30 4.30
CA LEU A 55 16.69 7.41 5.36
C LEU A 55 16.21 5.97 5.17
N LEU A 56 14.95 5.78 4.77
CA LEU A 56 14.39 4.46 4.47
C LEU A 56 15.18 3.76 3.35
N LEU A 57 15.49 4.48 2.25
CA LEU A 57 16.28 3.92 1.16
C LEU A 57 17.68 3.46 1.59
N LYS A 58 18.29 4.11 2.58
CA LYS A 58 19.60 3.72 3.13
C LYS A 58 19.52 2.47 4.00
N SER A 59 18.33 2.11 4.48
CA SER A 59 18.10 0.92 5.29
C SER A 59 17.78 -0.33 4.47
N ALA A 60 17.63 -0.20 3.14
CA ALA A 60 17.37 -1.33 2.27
C ALA A 60 18.56 -2.32 2.29
N PRO A 61 18.31 -3.62 2.53
CA PRO A 61 19.37 -4.62 2.60
C PRO A 61 20.01 -4.92 1.24
N ASP A 62 19.27 -4.70 0.15
CA ASP A 62 19.74 -4.91 -1.21
C ASP A 62 19.08 -3.95 -2.21
N ALA A 63 19.58 -3.95 -3.45
CA ALA A 63 19.09 -3.07 -4.52
C ALA A 63 17.65 -3.38 -4.95
N ALA A 64 17.20 -4.63 -4.85
CA ALA A 64 15.85 -5.02 -5.22
C ALA A 64 14.84 -4.49 -4.19
N VAL A 65 15.10 -4.64 -2.89
CA VAL A 65 14.28 -3.99 -1.84
C VAL A 65 14.29 -2.48 -2.02
N ARG A 66 15.47 -1.91 -2.29
CA ARG A 66 15.59 -0.47 -2.54
C ARG A 66 14.72 -0.01 -3.72
N ASN A 67 14.59 -0.81 -4.78
CA ASN A 67 13.75 -0.51 -5.94
C ASN A 67 12.26 -0.64 -5.61
N LEU A 68 11.87 -1.63 -4.81
CA LEU A 68 10.48 -1.76 -4.34
C LEU A 68 10.05 -0.54 -3.51
N LEU A 69 10.92 -0.04 -2.63
CA LEU A 69 10.68 1.20 -1.88
C LEU A 69 10.52 2.44 -2.79
N VAL A 70 11.32 2.53 -3.86
CA VAL A 70 11.16 3.59 -4.88
C VAL A 70 9.80 3.47 -5.57
N GLY A 71 9.40 2.25 -5.92
CA GLY A 71 8.10 1.95 -6.52
C GLY A 71 6.94 2.36 -5.61
N SER A 72 6.99 1.98 -4.34
CA SER A 72 6.01 2.37 -3.32
C SER A 72 5.91 3.89 -3.19
N GLN A 73 7.04 4.61 -3.06
CA GLN A 73 7.00 6.07 -2.94
C GLN A 73 6.44 6.75 -4.20
N ARG A 74 6.79 6.26 -5.40
CA ARG A 74 6.22 6.77 -6.65
C ARG A 74 4.72 6.56 -6.73
N ARG A 75 4.24 5.40 -6.29
CA ARG A 75 2.81 5.07 -6.26
C ARG A 75 2.05 5.95 -5.27
N TRP A 76 2.63 6.22 -4.11
CA TRP A 76 2.05 7.17 -3.15
C TRP A 76 1.95 8.58 -3.74
N ILE A 77 3.01 9.07 -4.41
CA ILE A 77 2.99 10.39 -5.08
C ILE A 77 1.91 10.41 -6.17
N LYS A 78 1.83 9.38 -7.01
CA LYS A 78 0.80 9.27 -8.04
C LYS A 78 -0.61 9.31 -7.42
N ALA A 79 -0.87 8.50 -6.40
CA ALA A 79 -2.17 8.49 -5.71
C ALA A 79 -2.51 9.85 -5.07
N ARG A 80 -1.51 10.53 -4.49
CA ARG A 80 -1.67 11.88 -3.94
C ARG A 80 -2.06 12.87 -5.06
N ASP A 81 -1.38 12.82 -6.19
CA ASP A 81 -1.63 13.73 -7.30
C ASP A 81 -2.98 13.42 -7.97
N GLU A 82 -3.40 12.15 -8.02
CA GLU A 82 -4.73 11.76 -8.49
C GLU A 82 -5.84 12.23 -7.55
N ALA A 83 -5.62 12.16 -6.24
CA ALA A 83 -6.62 12.56 -5.26
C ALA A 83 -6.68 14.08 -5.05
N PHE A 84 -5.54 14.78 -5.04
CA PHE A 84 -5.42 16.18 -4.64
C PHE A 84 -4.87 17.11 -5.74
N GLY A 85 -4.63 16.59 -6.95
CA GLY A 85 -4.05 17.35 -8.07
C GLY A 85 -4.92 18.50 -8.56
N ASP A 86 -6.24 18.38 -8.38
CA ASP A 86 -7.20 19.46 -8.53
C ASP A 86 -7.96 19.72 -7.22
N PRO A 87 -7.40 20.51 -6.29
CA PRO A 87 -8.00 20.76 -4.98
C PRO A 87 -9.42 21.33 -5.05
N ASP A 88 -9.79 21.99 -6.15
CA ASP A 88 -11.12 22.59 -6.31
C ASP A 88 -12.22 21.54 -6.58
N THR A 89 -11.83 20.30 -6.92
CA THR A 89 -12.75 19.17 -7.08
C THR A 89 -12.95 18.35 -5.81
N LEU A 90 -12.22 18.69 -4.73
CA LEU A 90 -12.34 18.00 -3.45
C LEU A 90 -13.66 18.39 -2.78
N ASN A 91 -14.55 17.41 -2.66
CA ASN A 91 -15.84 17.57 -2.01
C ASN A 91 -15.91 16.78 -0.70
N ASN A 92 -16.59 17.35 0.29
CA ASN A 92 -16.91 16.68 1.53
C ASN A 92 -17.86 15.50 1.25
N ASP A 93 -17.45 14.30 1.64
CA ASP A 93 -18.19 13.06 1.40
C ASP A 93 -19.52 13.00 2.17
N GLN A 94 -19.69 13.83 3.20
CA GLN A 94 -20.90 13.94 4.02
C GLN A 94 -21.85 15.03 3.53
N THR A 95 -21.35 16.21 3.13
CA THR A 95 -22.20 17.34 2.74
C THR A 95 -22.35 17.52 1.23
N GLY A 96 -21.40 17.01 0.44
CA GLY A 96 -21.32 17.21 -1.01
C GLY A 96 -20.75 18.57 -1.42
N ASP A 97 -20.46 19.45 -0.46
CA ASP A 97 -19.88 20.77 -0.73
C ASP A 97 -18.37 20.68 -0.98
N ALA A 98 -17.83 21.63 -1.75
CA ALA A 98 -16.39 21.77 -1.90
C ALA A 98 -15.72 22.11 -0.56
N TYR A 99 -14.58 21.49 -0.27
CA TYR A 99 -13.80 21.84 0.93
C TYR A 99 -13.29 23.28 0.85
N ALA A 100 -13.31 24.00 1.97
CA ALA A 100 -12.67 25.31 2.05
C ALA A 100 -11.15 25.18 1.83
N LYS A 101 -10.50 26.25 1.38
CA LYS A 101 -9.05 26.22 1.08
C LYS A 101 -8.19 25.81 2.27
N ASP A 102 -8.59 26.18 3.49
CA ASP A 102 -7.86 25.79 4.70
C ASP A 102 -8.05 24.30 5.00
N ASP A 103 -9.24 23.74 4.79
CA ASP A 103 -9.49 22.29 4.92
C ASP A 103 -8.69 21.50 3.88
N GLN A 104 -8.62 21.98 2.63
CA GLN A 104 -7.78 21.37 1.59
C GLN A 104 -6.30 21.29 2.02
N ARG A 105 -5.77 22.35 2.64
CA ARG A 105 -4.40 22.36 3.19
C ARG A 105 -4.24 21.38 4.33
N GLU A 106 -5.19 21.31 5.26
CA GLU A 106 -5.13 20.38 6.39
C GLU A 106 -5.22 18.91 5.93
N ILE A 107 -6.08 18.60 4.97
CA ILE A 107 -6.18 17.26 4.37
C ILE A 107 -4.83 16.84 3.78
N LEU A 108 -4.24 17.68 2.94
CA LEU A 108 -2.95 17.39 2.32
C LEU A 108 -1.82 17.29 3.34
N LEU A 109 -1.81 18.17 4.34
CA LEU A 109 -0.82 18.13 5.41
C LEU A 109 -0.91 16.80 6.17
N ASN A 110 -2.12 16.36 6.51
CA ASN A 110 -2.35 15.09 7.17
C ASN A 110 -1.87 13.91 6.32
N ALA A 111 -2.13 13.92 5.01
CA ALA A 111 -1.65 12.90 4.09
C ALA A 111 -0.11 12.80 4.07
N ILE A 112 0.59 13.94 3.95
CA ILE A 112 2.06 14.00 3.94
C ILE A 112 2.64 13.53 5.29
N GLN A 113 2.02 13.96 6.39
CA GLN A 113 2.45 13.57 7.75
C GLN A 113 2.22 12.07 8.01
N GLN A 114 1.10 11.50 7.55
CA GLN A 114 0.83 10.06 7.62
C GLN A 114 1.91 9.27 6.86
N ARG A 115 2.21 9.67 5.62
CA ARG A 115 3.29 9.04 4.85
C ARG A 115 4.64 9.15 5.54
N THR A 116 4.95 10.32 6.11
CA THR A 116 6.19 10.52 6.89
C THR A 116 6.26 9.57 8.09
N ARG A 117 5.15 9.32 8.78
CA ARG A 117 5.09 8.34 9.88
C ARG A 117 5.33 6.93 9.38
N GLN A 118 4.66 6.52 8.30
CA GLN A 118 4.81 5.20 7.69
C GLN A 118 6.27 4.94 7.25
N LEU A 119 6.89 5.90 6.56
CA LEU A 119 8.29 5.81 6.11
C LEU A 119 9.30 5.69 7.28
N ASN A 120 8.96 6.20 8.45
CA ASN A 120 9.78 6.13 9.67
C ASN A 120 9.39 4.98 10.60
N GLN A 121 8.30 4.27 10.31
CA GLN A 121 7.73 3.29 11.24
C GLN A 121 8.74 2.18 11.52
N ARG A 122 8.92 1.88 12.79
CA ARG A 122 9.72 0.76 13.29
C ARG A 122 8.88 0.00 14.29
N LEU A 123 8.81 -1.31 14.12
CA LEU A 123 8.15 -2.19 15.07
C LEU A 123 9.22 -2.76 16.03
N PRO A 124 8.89 -2.92 17.34
CA PRO A 124 9.80 -3.55 18.28
C PRO A 124 10.25 -4.94 17.82
N GLY A 125 11.53 -5.25 17.97
CA GLY A 125 12.09 -6.55 17.59
C GLY A 125 12.54 -6.66 16.14
N ASN A 126 12.10 -5.78 15.25
CA ASN A 126 12.46 -5.85 13.84
C ASN A 126 13.80 -5.14 13.55
N PRO A 127 14.72 -5.77 12.81
CA PRO A 127 16.01 -5.17 12.46
C PRO A 127 15.89 -4.00 11.47
N TYR A 128 14.82 -3.96 10.68
CA TYR A 128 14.60 -2.94 9.65
C TYR A 128 13.36 -2.06 9.92
N PRO A 129 13.24 -0.87 9.31
CA PRO A 129 11.97 -0.15 9.24
C PRO A 129 10.86 -1.02 8.66
N HIS A 130 9.62 -0.77 9.09
CA HIS A 130 8.49 -1.66 8.85
C HIS A 130 8.32 -2.03 7.36
N LEU A 131 8.33 -1.06 6.45
CA LEU A 131 8.21 -1.32 5.00
C LEU A 131 9.33 -2.21 4.44
N VAL A 132 10.55 -2.12 4.99
CA VAL A 132 11.66 -3.01 4.59
C VAL A 132 11.45 -4.39 5.19
N GLN A 133 11.01 -4.46 6.45
CA GLN A 133 10.75 -5.72 7.12
C GLN A 133 9.63 -6.49 6.42
N THR A 134 8.55 -5.84 6.00
CA THR A 134 7.46 -6.45 5.23
C THR A 134 7.99 -7.21 4.00
N VAL A 135 8.91 -6.60 3.23
CA VAL A 135 9.51 -7.26 2.07
C VAL A 135 10.38 -8.45 2.47
N VAL A 136 11.13 -8.35 3.56
CA VAL A 136 11.95 -9.45 4.09
C VAL A 136 11.06 -10.62 4.52
N ASP A 137 9.95 -10.33 5.20
CA ASP A 137 9.03 -11.35 5.70
C ASP A 137 8.30 -12.06 4.55
N GLN A 138 7.83 -11.31 3.55
CA GLN A 138 7.25 -11.86 2.32
C GLN A 138 8.22 -12.79 1.60
N ARG A 139 9.47 -12.36 1.38
CA ARG A 139 10.50 -13.20 0.74
C ARG A 139 10.81 -14.46 1.54
N THR A 140 10.89 -14.33 2.86
CA THR A 140 11.13 -15.47 3.77
C THR A 140 10.00 -16.48 3.63
N PHE A 141 8.75 -16.02 3.70
CA PHE A 141 7.58 -16.87 3.56
C PHE A 141 7.53 -17.54 2.16
N ALA A 142 7.73 -16.76 1.09
CA ALA A 142 7.76 -17.25 -0.28
C ALA A 142 8.84 -18.32 -0.53
N SER A 143 9.98 -18.25 0.19
CA SER A 143 11.09 -19.19 0.04
C SER A 143 10.77 -20.64 0.44
N HIS A 144 9.66 -20.87 1.15
CA HIS A 144 9.18 -22.21 1.48
C HIS A 144 8.51 -22.93 0.30
N PHE A 145 8.22 -22.21 -0.79
CA PHE A 145 7.49 -22.74 -1.94
C PHE A 145 8.36 -22.79 -3.19
N SER A 146 7.87 -23.45 -4.25
CA SER A 146 8.67 -23.58 -5.48
C SER A 146 8.72 -22.27 -6.26
N GLY A 147 7.80 -21.34 -5.98
CA GLY A 147 7.51 -20.21 -6.84
C GLY A 147 6.98 -20.67 -8.20
N GLY A 148 7.09 -19.80 -9.19
CA GLY A 148 6.67 -20.05 -10.56
C GLY A 148 6.12 -18.79 -11.23
N PRO A 149 5.67 -18.89 -12.49
CA PRO A 149 5.22 -17.73 -13.26
C PRO A 149 3.95 -17.07 -12.71
N PHE A 150 3.25 -17.73 -11.78
CA PHE A 150 2.02 -17.24 -11.17
C PHE A 150 2.23 -16.76 -9.72
N ALA A 151 3.45 -16.82 -9.19
CA ALA A 151 3.77 -16.29 -7.87
C ALA A 151 4.14 -14.81 -7.92
N GLY A 152 3.77 -14.07 -6.88
CA GLY A 152 4.07 -12.65 -6.74
C GLY A 152 2.84 -11.86 -6.30
N VAL A 153 2.90 -10.55 -6.48
CA VAL A 153 1.89 -9.62 -5.98
C VAL A 153 1.44 -8.66 -7.08
N SER A 154 0.15 -8.32 -7.04
CA SER A 154 -0.46 -7.25 -7.83
C SER A 154 -1.11 -6.29 -6.85
N VAL A 155 -0.70 -5.01 -6.89
CA VAL A 155 -1.09 -4.03 -5.88
C VAL A 155 -1.49 -2.70 -6.53
N SER A 156 -2.63 -2.18 -6.14
CA SER A 156 -3.10 -0.83 -6.44
C SER A 156 -3.24 -0.06 -5.13
N CYS A 157 -3.00 1.24 -5.16
CA CYS A 157 -3.17 2.08 -3.97
C CYS A 157 -3.80 3.40 -4.34
N GLU A 158 -4.63 3.91 -3.45
CA GLU A 158 -5.39 5.14 -3.65
C GLU A 158 -5.62 5.86 -2.32
N PHE A 159 -6.03 7.13 -2.39
CA PHE A 159 -6.54 7.85 -1.23
C PHE A 159 -8.05 7.69 -1.15
N LEU A 160 -8.51 7.04 -0.08
CA LEU A 160 -9.91 6.80 0.18
C LEU A 160 -10.48 7.87 1.10
N PRO A 161 -11.64 8.47 0.75
CA PRO A 161 -12.35 9.38 1.64
C PRO A 161 -12.91 8.63 2.85
N GLN A 162 -12.77 9.22 4.03
CA GLN A 162 -13.29 8.73 5.31
C GLN A 162 -13.79 9.90 6.16
N SER A 163 -15.08 10.25 6.04
CA SER A 163 -15.75 11.20 6.95
C SER A 163 -14.98 12.50 7.18
N GLY A 164 -14.71 13.24 6.10
CA GLY A 164 -13.93 14.48 6.19
C GLY A 164 -12.41 14.31 6.16
N GLN A 165 -11.91 13.06 6.09
CA GLN A 165 -10.48 12.76 6.00
C GLN A 165 -10.16 11.91 4.78
N TYR A 166 -8.87 11.76 4.47
CA TYR A 166 -8.39 10.83 3.45
C TYR A 166 -7.35 9.90 4.05
N SER A 167 -7.42 8.63 3.65
CA SER A 167 -6.51 7.58 4.07
C SER A 167 -5.84 6.96 2.85
N TYR A 168 -4.53 6.78 2.89
CA TYR A 168 -3.83 6.04 1.85
C TYR A 168 -3.99 4.55 2.13
N GLY A 169 -4.65 3.84 1.21
CA GLY A 169 -4.90 2.41 1.29
C GLY A 169 -4.31 1.69 0.08
N CYS A 170 -3.80 0.49 0.30
CA CYS A 170 -3.34 -0.41 -0.75
C CYS A 170 -4.16 -1.69 -0.74
N PHE A 171 -4.52 -2.13 -1.94
CA PHE A 171 -5.41 -3.25 -2.22
C PHE A 171 -4.79 -4.08 -3.33
N GLY A 172 -5.16 -5.35 -3.41
CA GLY A 172 -4.62 -6.22 -4.45
C GLY A 172 -4.58 -7.68 -4.03
N THR A 173 -3.77 -8.44 -4.75
CA THR A 173 -3.74 -9.89 -4.63
C THR A 173 -2.31 -10.38 -4.47
N HIS A 174 -2.12 -11.23 -3.49
CA HIS A 174 -0.90 -11.99 -3.28
C HIS A 174 -1.11 -13.40 -3.81
N PHE A 175 -0.20 -13.86 -4.65
CA PHE A 175 -0.21 -15.18 -5.24
C PHE A 175 1.01 -15.95 -4.81
N TYR A 176 0.76 -17.16 -4.35
CA TYR A 176 1.79 -18.13 -4.01
C TYR A 176 1.65 -19.34 -4.90
N GLN A 177 2.79 -19.90 -5.30
CA GLN A 177 2.83 -21.09 -6.14
C GLN A 177 3.76 -22.14 -5.53
N HIS A 178 3.25 -23.36 -5.42
CA HIS A 178 4.01 -24.55 -5.07
C HIS A 178 3.65 -25.69 -6.03
N ASN A 179 4.60 -26.07 -6.89
CA ASN A 179 4.39 -26.97 -8.02
C ASN A 179 3.22 -26.46 -8.90
N ASP A 180 2.21 -27.30 -9.12
CA ASP A 180 1.01 -26.95 -9.87
C ASP A 180 -0.07 -26.28 -9.00
N ARG A 181 0.15 -26.09 -7.69
CA ARG A 181 -0.83 -25.43 -6.80
C ARG A 181 -0.57 -23.93 -6.76
N VAL A 182 -1.63 -23.13 -6.95
CA VAL A 182 -1.62 -21.68 -6.76
C VAL A 182 -2.65 -21.31 -5.70
N CYS A 183 -2.24 -20.52 -4.72
CA CYS A 183 -3.11 -20.02 -3.65
C CYS A 183 -2.99 -18.51 -3.57
N SER A 184 -4.09 -17.81 -3.32
CA SER A 184 -4.07 -16.35 -3.29
C SER A 184 -4.96 -15.73 -2.22
N VAL A 185 -4.50 -14.63 -1.64
CA VAL A 185 -5.29 -13.70 -0.83
C VAL A 185 -5.52 -12.46 -1.65
N SER A 186 -6.77 -12.05 -1.84
CA SER A 186 -7.11 -10.76 -2.45
C SER A 186 -7.79 -9.89 -1.41
N ILE A 187 -7.29 -8.67 -1.23
CA ILE A 187 -7.88 -7.64 -0.37
C ILE A 187 -8.40 -6.55 -1.30
N ASP A 188 -9.66 -6.18 -1.15
CA ASP A 188 -10.29 -5.13 -1.92
C ASP A 188 -11.07 -4.17 -1.02
N TRP A 189 -11.24 -2.93 -1.46
CA TRP A 189 -12.10 -1.95 -0.80
C TRP A 189 -13.24 -1.55 -1.70
N ALA A 190 -14.45 -1.68 -1.19
CA ALA A 190 -15.65 -1.20 -1.85
C ALA A 190 -16.65 -0.66 -0.82
N SER A 191 -17.24 0.50 -1.13
CA SER A 191 -18.36 1.07 -0.36
C SER A 191 -18.08 1.20 1.15
N GLY A 192 -16.87 1.58 1.52
CA GLY A 192 -16.48 1.79 2.92
C GLY A 192 -16.13 0.53 3.70
N ARG A 193 -15.98 -0.63 3.04
CA ARG A 193 -15.59 -1.89 3.67
C ARG A 193 -14.43 -2.53 2.92
N VAL A 194 -13.50 -3.09 3.69
CA VAL A 194 -12.48 -3.99 3.17
C VAL A 194 -13.07 -5.39 3.10
N SER A 195 -12.83 -6.09 2.00
CA SER A 195 -13.21 -7.49 1.79
C SER A 195 -11.98 -8.33 1.47
N GLU A 196 -11.98 -9.57 1.94
CA GLU A 196 -10.95 -10.55 1.62
C GLU A 196 -11.55 -11.70 0.81
N VAL A 197 -10.87 -12.09 -0.26
CA VAL A 197 -11.18 -13.29 -1.04
C VAL A 197 -9.94 -14.19 -1.05
N ARG A 198 -10.10 -15.41 -0.54
CA ARG A 198 -9.11 -16.49 -0.64
C ARG A 198 -9.44 -17.36 -1.84
N ALA A 199 -8.45 -17.80 -2.60
CA ALA A 199 -8.65 -18.69 -3.73
C ALA A 199 -7.60 -19.80 -3.78
N VAL A 200 -8.03 -20.96 -4.29
CA VAL A 200 -7.21 -22.13 -4.62
C VAL A 200 -7.36 -22.38 -6.12
N ALA A 201 -6.25 -22.62 -6.79
CA ALA A 201 -6.22 -23.01 -8.19
C ALA A 201 -5.15 -24.07 -8.43
N ASN A 202 -5.29 -24.79 -9.55
CA ASN A 202 -4.25 -25.69 -10.03
C ASN A 202 -3.83 -25.28 -11.44
N VAL A 203 -2.55 -25.41 -11.76
CA VAL A 203 -2.01 -25.24 -13.10
C VAL A 203 -2.39 -26.46 -13.92
N VAL A 204 -3.24 -26.23 -14.94
CA VAL A 204 -3.70 -27.27 -15.87
C VAL A 204 -3.44 -26.77 -17.27
N ASP A 205 -2.70 -27.54 -18.06
CA ASP A 205 -2.26 -27.16 -19.41
C ASP A 205 -1.50 -25.82 -19.44
N GLY A 206 -0.67 -25.59 -18.42
CA GLY A 206 0.13 -24.36 -18.28
C GLY A 206 -0.67 -23.11 -17.91
N LYS A 207 -1.94 -23.25 -17.50
CA LYS A 207 -2.79 -22.14 -17.07
C LYS A 207 -3.39 -22.39 -15.68
N PRO A 208 -3.47 -21.37 -14.81
CA PRO A 208 -4.09 -21.54 -13.51
C PRO A 208 -5.61 -21.65 -13.69
N LYS A 209 -6.21 -22.74 -13.19
CA LYS A 209 -7.65 -22.95 -13.16
C LYS A 209 -8.14 -22.94 -11.72
N LEU A 210 -9.06 -22.02 -11.42
CA LEU A 210 -9.71 -21.95 -10.11
C LEU A 210 -10.34 -23.29 -9.75
N ALA A 211 -10.06 -23.72 -8.53
CA ALA A 211 -10.61 -24.92 -7.91
C ALA A 211 -11.57 -24.56 -6.76
N ALA A 212 -11.26 -23.51 -5.99
CA ALA A 212 -12.13 -23.06 -4.92
C ALA A 212 -11.92 -21.58 -4.58
N THR A 213 -12.96 -20.93 -4.03
CA THR A 213 -12.87 -19.59 -3.44
C THR A 213 -13.58 -19.54 -2.09
N CYS A 214 -13.13 -18.65 -1.20
CA CYS A 214 -13.77 -18.42 0.10
C CYS A 214 -13.63 -16.96 0.55
N ARG A 215 -14.61 -16.46 1.30
CA ARG A 215 -14.63 -15.08 1.80
C ARG A 215 -14.70 -15.07 3.34
N PRO A 216 -13.57 -14.84 4.04
CA PRO A 216 -13.59 -14.72 5.48
C PRO A 216 -14.56 -13.63 5.95
N GLY A 217 -15.30 -13.89 7.03
CA GLY A 217 -16.35 -13.01 7.54
C GLY A 217 -17.74 -13.25 6.92
N GLU A 218 -17.81 -13.76 5.68
CA GLU A 218 -19.04 -14.33 5.10
C GLU A 218 -19.11 -15.85 5.35
N ASN A 219 -17.98 -16.52 5.13
CA ASN A 219 -17.76 -17.96 5.28
C ASN A 219 -16.67 -18.24 6.33
N ARG A 220 -16.68 -19.43 6.91
CA ARG A 220 -15.57 -19.95 7.71
C ARG A 220 -14.57 -20.67 6.77
N CYS A 221 -13.46 -20.01 6.42
CA CYS A 221 -12.48 -20.54 5.46
C CYS A 221 -11.34 -21.34 6.12
N SER A 222 -11.13 -21.13 7.42
CA SER A 222 -10.15 -21.79 8.29
C SER A 222 -10.73 -21.93 9.71
N SER A 223 -10.13 -22.78 10.53
CA SER A 223 -10.43 -22.93 11.97
C SER A 223 -10.45 -21.59 12.72
N ASP A 224 -9.54 -20.70 12.32
CA ASP A 224 -9.21 -19.45 13.00
C ASP A 224 -10.07 -18.26 12.54
N ASP A 225 -10.84 -18.42 11.45
CA ASP A 225 -11.70 -17.34 10.97
C ASP A 225 -12.92 -17.18 11.88
N ALA A 226 -13.21 -15.93 12.26
CA ALA A 226 -14.46 -15.61 12.94
C ALA A 226 -15.65 -15.92 12.03
N ALA A 227 -16.51 -16.85 12.44
CA ALA A 227 -17.71 -17.21 11.70
C ALA A 227 -18.86 -16.25 12.05
N ASN A 228 -19.42 -15.58 11.05
CA ASN A 228 -20.64 -14.77 11.21
C ASN A 228 -21.90 -15.55 10.75
N THR A 229 -21.74 -16.78 10.26
CA THR A 229 -22.81 -17.58 9.65
C THR A 229 -22.59 -19.09 9.83
N ASP A 230 -23.67 -19.88 9.77
CA ASP A 230 -23.64 -21.36 9.62
C ASP A 230 -23.36 -21.79 8.15
N LEU A 231 -22.88 -20.89 7.30
CA LEU A 231 -22.71 -21.17 5.87
C LEU A 231 -21.50 -22.07 5.61
N PRO A 232 -21.58 -22.96 4.60
CA PRO A 232 -20.48 -23.82 4.21
C PRO A 232 -19.25 -22.98 3.84
N GLY A 233 -18.06 -23.49 4.17
CA GLY A 233 -16.77 -22.81 4.00
C GLY A 233 -16.43 -22.55 2.53
N TRP A 234 -15.51 -23.33 1.96
CA TRP A 234 -15.04 -23.13 0.60
C TRP A 234 -16.12 -23.44 -0.45
N SER A 235 -16.19 -22.60 -1.50
CA SER A 235 -17.00 -22.87 -2.68
C SER A 235 -16.13 -23.52 -3.76
N GLU A 236 -16.44 -24.77 -4.11
CA GLU A 236 -15.72 -25.56 -5.14
C GLU A 236 -16.44 -25.59 -6.50
N ARG A 237 -17.62 -24.99 -6.59
CA ARG A 237 -18.40 -24.94 -7.84
C ARG A 237 -18.14 -23.64 -8.57
N ALA A 238 -17.84 -23.73 -9.86
CA ALA A 238 -17.48 -22.58 -10.69
C ALA A 238 -18.53 -21.46 -10.68
N GLU A 239 -19.82 -21.81 -10.63
CA GLU A 239 -20.91 -20.83 -10.61
C GLU A 239 -21.00 -20.04 -9.30
N ARG A 240 -20.23 -20.43 -8.27
CA ARG A 240 -20.17 -19.79 -6.96
C ARG A 240 -18.84 -19.11 -6.68
N PHE A 241 -17.92 -19.12 -7.64
CA PHE A 241 -16.66 -18.39 -7.48
C PHE A 241 -16.94 -16.88 -7.45
N SER A 242 -16.14 -16.17 -6.66
CA SER A 242 -16.16 -14.70 -6.70
C SER A 242 -15.82 -14.23 -8.12
N GLY A 243 -16.66 -13.35 -8.70
CA GLY A 243 -16.43 -12.81 -10.04
C GLY A 243 -15.09 -12.08 -10.17
N ASP A 244 -14.61 -11.44 -9.10
CA ASP A 244 -13.29 -10.81 -9.08
C ASP A 244 -12.17 -11.84 -9.11
N ALA A 245 -12.29 -12.92 -8.33
CA ALA A 245 -11.34 -14.04 -8.40
C ALA A 245 -11.29 -14.66 -9.80
N VAL A 246 -12.44 -14.86 -10.45
CA VAL A 246 -12.49 -15.37 -11.83
C VAL A 246 -11.71 -14.47 -12.78
N ARG A 247 -12.01 -13.16 -12.79
CA ARG A 247 -11.34 -12.18 -13.64
C ARG A 247 -9.82 -12.14 -13.38
N ILE A 248 -9.42 -12.16 -12.11
CA ILE A 248 -8.02 -12.16 -11.70
C ILE A 248 -7.28 -13.38 -12.26
N TYR A 249 -7.86 -14.58 -12.12
CA TYR A 249 -7.23 -15.82 -12.56
C TYR A 249 -7.23 -16.00 -14.09
N GLU A 250 -8.19 -15.44 -14.80
CA GLU A 250 -8.20 -15.41 -16.27
C GLU A 250 -7.03 -14.60 -16.85
N GLN A 251 -6.61 -13.54 -16.15
CA GLN A 251 -5.52 -12.65 -16.54
C GLN A 251 -4.16 -13.06 -15.93
N LEU A 252 -4.14 -14.04 -15.03
CA LEU A 252 -2.95 -14.44 -14.30
C LEU A 252 -1.93 -15.09 -15.25
N GLY A 253 -0.73 -14.50 -15.30
CA GLY A 253 0.35 -14.90 -16.21
C GLY A 253 0.43 -14.10 -17.51
N GLU A 254 -0.48 -13.16 -17.77
CA GLU A 254 -0.37 -12.23 -18.91
C GLU A 254 0.75 -11.21 -18.72
N THR A 255 0.98 -10.78 -17.48
CA THR A 255 2.07 -9.88 -17.09
C THR A 255 2.82 -10.48 -15.90
N ALA A 256 4.14 -10.33 -15.89
CA ALA A 256 4.97 -10.75 -14.77
C ALA A 256 4.60 -9.96 -13.50
N LEU A 257 4.38 -10.69 -12.40
CA LEU A 257 4.10 -10.10 -11.10
C LEU A 257 5.39 -9.63 -10.42
N ALA A 258 5.27 -8.62 -9.55
CA ALA A 258 6.36 -8.28 -8.65
C ALA A 258 6.51 -9.40 -7.61
N GLU A 259 7.72 -9.72 -7.19
CA GLU A 259 7.96 -10.76 -6.18
C GLU A 259 7.35 -10.40 -4.81
N SER A 260 7.33 -9.11 -4.47
CA SER A 260 6.93 -8.57 -3.17
C SER A 260 6.49 -7.12 -3.30
N ASP A 261 5.76 -6.61 -2.31
CA ASP A 261 5.34 -5.21 -2.21
C ASP A 261 5.38 -4.73 -0.74
N PRO A 262 6.12 -3.65 -0.42
CA PRO A 262 6.24 -3.17 0.96
C PRO A 262 4.91 -2.66 1.57
N GLU A 263 3.88 -2.38 0.77
CA GLU A 263 2.61 -1.82 1.24
C GLU A 263 1.54 -2.87 1.58
N MET A 264 1.82 -4.16 1.38
CA MET A 264 0.85 -5.25 1.58
C MET A 264 1.38 -6.33 2.55
N PRO A 265 1.30 -6.13 3.87
CA PRO A 265 1.72 -7.15 4.84
C PRO A 265 0.81 -8.39 4.81
N GLU A 266 1.34 -9.55 5.23
CA GLU A 266 0.68 -10.85 5.08
C GLU A 266 0.50 -11.67 6.37
N GLU A 267 0.82 -11.09 7.53
CA GLU A 267 1.03 -11.85 8.78
C GLU A 267 -0.16 -12.77 9.12
N ASP A 268 -1.39 -12.31 8.94
CA ASP A 268 -2.61 -13.05 9.30
C ASP A 268 -2.97 -14.19 8.30
N SER A 269 -2.36 -14.21 7.11
CA SER A 269 -2.69 -15.18 6.05
C SER A 269 -1.73 -16.36 5.94
N GLN A 270 -0.55 -16.29 6.57
CA GLN A 270 0.52 -17.27 6.33
C GLN A 270 0.12 -18.72 6.67
N LYS A 271 -0.61 -18.92 7.78
CA LYS A 271 -1.01 -20.27 8.23
C LYS A 271 -1.86 -21.00 7.18
N TRP A 272 -2.94 -20.37 6.71
CA TRP A 272 -3.82 -21.03 5.73
C TRP A 272 -3.15 -21.15 4.36
N LEU A 273 -2.33 -20.17 3.95
CA LEU A 273 -1.57 -20.22 2.71
C LEU A 273 -0.64 -21.44 2.71
N GLN A 274 0.05 -21.70 3.82
CA GLN A 274 0.90 -22.87 3.97
C GLN A 274 0.11 -24.18 3.79
N SER A 275 -1.03 -24.35 4.47
CA SER A 275 -1.90 -25.53 4.28
C SER A 275 -2.38 -25.64 2.83
N CYS A 276 -2.83 -24.54 2.23
CA CYS A 276 -3.32 -24.50 0.86
C CYS A 276 -2.29 -24.97 -0.18
N LEU A 277 -1.03 -24.59 0.02
CA LEU A 277 0.07 -24.87 -0.89
C LEU A 277 0.67 -26.27 -0.71
N THR A 278 0.49 -26.90 0.46
CA THR A 278 1.21 -28.13 0.82
C THR A 278 0.33 -29.34 1.12
N ASP A 279 -0.93 -29.16 1.55
CA ASP A 279 -1.87 -30.28 1.71
C ASP A 279 -2.61 -30.56 0.38
N PRO A 280 -2.41 -31.74 -0.25
CA PRO A 280 -3.12 -32.10 -1.48
C PRO A 280 -4.64 -32.18 -1.31
N HIS A 281 -5.15 -32.32 -0.09
CA HIS A 281 -6.59 -32.39 0.20
C HIS A 281 -7.21 -31.03 0.53
N TYR A 282 -6.43 -29.96 0.64
CA TYR A 282 -6.97 -28.62 0.83
C TYR A 282 -7.80 -28.17 -0.39
N PRO A 283 -9.01 -27.58 -0.21
CA PRO A 283 -9.60 -27.08 1.04
C PRO A 283 -10.57 -28.02 1.77
N VAL A 284 -10.70 -29.30 1.38
CA VAL A 284 -11.67 -30.23 1.99
C VAL A 284 -11.43 -30.39 3.50
N ASN A 285 -10.17 -30.33 3.93
CA ASN A 285 -9.76 -30.44 5.33
C ASN A 285 -9.55 -29.08 6.03
N ALA A 286 -9.92 -27.96 5.41
CA ALA A 286 -9.61 -26.62 5.92
C ALA A 286 -10.24 -26.30 7.31
N LEU A 287 -11.20 -27.11 7.78
CA LEU A 287 -11.87 -26.94 9.08
C LEU A 287 -11.47 -28.00 10.12
N THR A 288 -10.63 -28.96 9.75
CA THR A 288 -10.21 -30.06 10.64
C THR A 288 -8.82 -29.86 11.23
N GLU A 289 -8.12 -28.79 10.83
CA GLU A 289 -6.80 -28.38 11.33
C GLU A 289 -6.87 -27.49 12.58
#